data_AF-A0A9Q3EA70-F1
#
_entry.id   AF-A0A9Q3EA70-F1
#
_cell.length_a   1.000
_cell.length_b   1.000
_cell.length_c   1.000
_cell.angle_alpha   90.00
_cell.angle_beta   90.00
_cell.angle_gamma   90.00
#
_symmetry.space_group_name_H-M   'P 1'
#
loop_
_entity.id
_entity.type
_entity.pdbx_description
1 polymer ?
#
loop_
_entity_poly.entity_id
_entity_poly.type
_entity_poly.pdbx_seq_one_letter_code
_entity_poly.pdbx_strand_id
1 'polypeptide(L)' 'MNHDLINVLYTYRNAFSSDNEPLGAIRGHEFDITLNIGRPYPPVRSRPAHPASPRAREAMEKHIQE' A
#
# COMPACT_ATOMS: atom_id res chain seq x y z
N MET A 1 -3.22 -35.91 9.16
CA MET A 1 -2.84 -34.51 8.87
C MET A 1 -2.76 -34.35 7.36
N ASN A 2 -3.39 -33.32 6.80
CA ASN A 2 -3.47 -33.13 5.34
C ASN A 2 -2.12 -32.68 4.77
N HIS A 3 -1.23 -33.63 4.48
CA HIS A 3 0.08 -33.38 3.87
C HIS A 3 -0.04 -32.74 2.48
N ASP A 4 -1.07 -33.08 1.73
CA ASP A 4 -1.30 -32.52 0.39
C ASP A 4 -1.54 -31.01 0.43
N LEU A 5 -2.29 -30.53 1.43
CA LEU A 5 -2.54 -29.10 1.59
C LEU A 5 -1.24 -28.34 1.92
N ILE A 6 -0.41 -28.90 2.81
CA ILE A 6 0.86 -28.30 3.19
C ILE A 6 1.81 -28.23 1.98
N ASN A 7 1.85 -29.29 1.16
CA ASN A 7 2.64 -29.32 -0.07
C ASN A 7 2.20 -28.25 -1.08
N VAL A 8 0.90 -28.05 -1.25
CA VAL A 8 0.37 -27.01 -2.15
C VAL A 8 0.76 -25.61 -1.65
N LEU A 9 0.59 -25.34 -0.36
CA LEU A 9 0.95 -24.04 0.24
C LEU A 9 2.45 -23.75 0.14
N TYR A 10 3.30 -24.78 0.31
CA TYR A 10 4.74 -24.65 0.12
C TYR A 10 5.13 -24.40 -1.34
N THR A 11 4.51 -25.14 -2.26
CA THR A 11 4.81 -25.07 -3.70
C THR A 11 4.46 -23.70 -4.27
N TYR A 12 3.33 -23.13 -3.85
CA TYR A 12 2.83 -21.84 -4.34
C TYR A 12 3.03 -20.69 -3.36
N ARG A 13 4.02 -20.78 -2.45
CA ARG A 13 4.27 -19.77 -1.41
C ARG A 13 4.28 -18.33 -1.95
N ASN A 14 4.90 -18.11 -3.10
CA ASN A 14 5.05 -16.79 -3.73
C ASN A 14 3.75 -16.25 -4.36
N ALA A 15 2.71 -17.08 -4.47
CA ALA A 15 1.37 -16.65 -4.92
C ALA A 15 0.53 -16.09 -3.78
N PHE A 16 0.97 -16.25 -2.52
CA PHE A 16 0.29 -15.75 -1.34
C PHE A 16 0.98 -14.49 -0.82
N SER A 17 0.19 -13.53 -0.34
CA SER A 17 0.71 -12.39 0.38
C SER A 17 1.28 -12.87 1.73
N SER A 18 2.52 -12.53 2.02
CA SER A 18 3.17 -12.75 3.31
C SER A 18 3.57 -11.40 3.90
N ASP A 19 3.66 -11.31 5.23
CA ASP A 19 4.10 -10.08 5.90
C ASP A 19 5.50 -9.59 5.46
N ASN A 20 6.33 -10.49 4.91
CA ASN A 20 7.67 -10.16 4.40
C ASN A 20 7.68 -9.67 2.93
N GLU A 21 6.57 -9.85 2.20
CA GLU A 21 6.47 -9.52 0.78
C GLU A 21 5.26 -8.59 0.57
N PRO A 22 5.47 -7.26 0.59
CA PRO A 22 4.39 -6.31 0.50
C PRO A 22 3.68 -6.39 -0.86
N LEU A 23 2.36 -6.29 -0.83
CA LEU A 23 1.54 -6.16 -2.04
C LEU A 23 2.01 -4.95 -2.85
N GLY A 24 2.33 -5.16 -4.13
CA GLY A 24 2.69 -4.06 -5.04
C GLY A 24 4.19 -3.92 -5.36
N ALA A 25 5.06 -4.78 -4.82
CA ALA A 25 6.45 -4.90 -5.28
C ALA A 25 6.57 -5.59 -6.67
N ILE A 26 5.59 -5.40 -7.55
CA ILE A 26 5.56 -5.96 -8.90
C ILE A 26 6.37 -5.02 -9.81
N ARG A 27 7.53 -5.50 -10.25
CA ARG A 27 8.38 -4.76 -11.19
C ARG A 27 7.59 -4.50 -12.49
N GLY A 28 7.53 -3.24 -12.92
CA GLY A 28 6.89 -2.83 -14.18
C GLY A 28 5.47 -2.28 -14.07
N HIS A 29 4.90 -2.14 -12.86
CA HIS A 29 3.64 -1.43 -12.64
C HIS A 29 3.86 0.05 -12.25
N GLU A 30 4.82 0.71 -12.88
CA GLU A 30 5.00 2.16 -12.73
C GLU A 30 3.90 2.88 -13.53
N PHE A 31 3.22 3.84 -12.91
CA PHE A 31 2.14 4.58 -13.56
C PHE A 31 2.55 6.05 -13.73
N ASP A 32 2.46 6.55 -14.96
CA ASP A 32 2.73 7.95 -15.28
C ASP A 32 1.43 8.78 -15.14
N ILE A 33 1.37 9.62 -14.11
CA ILE A 33 0.24 10.53 -13.88
C ILE A 33 0.52 11.85 -14.60
N THR A 34 0.06 11.95 -15.85
CA THR A 34 0.09 13.22 -16.58
C THR A 34 -1.11 14.08 -16.20
N LEU A 35 -0.86 15.31 -15.75
CA LEU A 35 -1.92 16.29 -15.50
C LEU A 35 -2.40 16.89 -16.81
N ASN A 36 -3.72 16.94 -17.03
CA ASN A 36 -4.34 17.55 -18.22
C ASN A 36 -4.25 19.09 -18.24
N ILE A 37 -3.44 19.71 -17.37
CA ILE A 37 -3.36 21.17 -17.19
C ILE A 37 -1.90 21.65 -17.22
N GLY A 38 -1.70 22.85 -17.77
CA GLY A 38 -0.41 23.56 -17.78
C GLY A 38 -0.27 24.57 -16.63
N ARG A 39 0.96 25.07 -16.42
CA ARG A 39 1.28 26.17 -15.48
C ARG A 39 0.65 27.51 -15.93
N PRO A 40 0.39 28.51 -15.05
CA PRO A 40 0.90 28.69 -13.69
C PRO A 40 -0.05 28.12 -12.63
N TYR A 41 0.46 27.09 -11.97
CA TYR A 41 -0.11 26.49 -10.78
C TYR A 41 0.50 27.22 -9.56
N PRO A 42 -0.27 27.34 -8.49
CA PRO A 42 -0.23 26.21 -7.57
C PRO A 42 -1.55 25.43 -7.61
N PRO A 43 -1.54 24.14 -7.23
CA PRO A 43 -2.72 23.54 -6.63
C PRO A 43 -2.89 24.21 -5.27
N VAL A 44 -3.43 25.43 -5.23
CA VAL A 44 -3.84 26.05 -3.97
C VAL A 44 -5.11 25.29 -3.57
N ARG A 45 -5.14 24.45 -2.54
CA ARG A 45 -4.71 24.67 -1.16
C ARG A 45 -4.49 23.29 -0.55
N SER A 46 -3.31 22.98 0.01
CA SER A 46 -3.20 21.91 0.99
C SER A 46 -4.04 22.36 2.19
N ARG A 47 -5.33 22.00 2.18
CA ARG A 47 -6.12 22.10 3.40
C ARG A 47 -5.37 21.23 4.40
N PRO A 48 -5.04 21.72 5.61
CA PRO A 48 -4.48 20.84 6.62
C PRO A 48 -5.42 19.64 6.72
N ALA A 49 -4.84 18.45 6.76
CA ALA A 49 -5.63 17.24 6.96
C ALA A 49 -6.57 17.48 8.15
N HIS A 50 -7.84 17.10 8.01
CA HIS A 50 -8.78 17.23 9.10
C HIS A 50 -8.18 16.56 10.34
N PRO A 51 -8.25 17.20 11.53
CA PRO A 51 -7.65 16.62 12.72
C PRO A 51 -8.28 15.26 12.98
N ALA A 52 -7.47 14.21 12.88
CA ALA A 52 -7.91 12.87 13.21
C ALA A 52 -8.14 12.76 14.72
N SER A 53 -9.06 11.89 15.14
CA SER A 53 -9.22 11.58 16.57
C SER A 53 -7.93 10.96 17.12
N PRO A 54 -7.60 11.13 18.41
CA PRO A 54 -6.38 10.56 19.00
C PRO A 54 -6.22 9.06 18.72
N ARG A 55 -7.32 8.32 18.88
CA ARG A 55 -7.40 6.88 18.58
C ARG A 55 -7.16 6.56 17.11
N ALA A 56 -7.71 7.36 16.19
CA ALA A 56 -7.49 7.16 14.76
C ALA A 56 -6.04 7.45 14.39
N ARG A 57 -5.43 8.47 14.99
CA ARG A 57 -4.04 8.82 14.74
C ARG A 57 -3.08 7.72 15.21
N GLU A 58 -3.29 7.15 16.39
CA GLU A 58 -2.50 6.03 16.91
C GLU A 58 -2.59 4.78 16.03
N ALA A 59 -3.77 4.49 15.45
CA ALA A 59 -3.92 3.37 14.53
C ALA A 59 -3.23 3.61 13.18
N MET A 60 -3.33 4.83 12.64
CA MET A 60 -2.66 5.20 11.38
C MET A 60 -1.13 5.20 11.52
N GLU A 61 -0.61 5.69 12.64
CA GLU A 61 0.84 5.77 12.87
C GLU A 61 1.51 4.39 12.79
N LYS A 62 0.83 3.33 13.24
CA LYS A 62 1.32 1.95 13.15
C LYS A 62 1.56 1.53 11.70
N HIS A 63 0.60 1.80 10.82
CA HIS A 63 0.67 1.41 9.40
C HIS A 63 1.55 2.33 8.56
N ILE A 64 1.87 3.54 9.04
CA ILE A 64 2.81 4.45 8.37
C ILE A 64 4.27 4.02 8.62
N GLN A 65 4.53 3.36 9.76
CA GLN A 65 5.87 2.91 10.16
C GLN A 65 6.18 1.45 9.78
N GLU A 66 5.21 0.71 9.23
CA GLU A 66 5.37 -0.61 8.59
C GLU A 66 6.18 -0.51 7.30
#